data_AF-A0A2Z6MCR1-F1
#
_entry.id   AF-A0A2Z6MCR1-F1
#
_cell.length_a   1.000
_cell.length_b   1.000
_cell.length_c   1.000
_cell.angle_alpha   90.00
_cell.angle_beta   90.00
_cell.angle_gamma   90.00
#
_symmetry.space_group_name_H-M   'P 1'
#
loop_
_entity.id
_entity.type
_entity.pdbx_description
1 polymer ?
#
loop_
_entity_poly.entity_id
_entity_poly.type
_entity_poly.pdbx_seq_one_letter_code
_entity_poly.pdbx_strand_id
1 'polypeptide(L)'
;MKQRFEESIQLADRVTKAAEEVSSFKQQECGDIKSKADKLSNLLKQAAMVSTELYEQPALLILFEIERVLNKALSLLFKKLIFIIIPASTFRKTSSQLENSIGDVSWLLYISSHDNQYVEEYLGFPPISTNDPMIGFIWDQIASLCTGKPEDRSNAALILALLAHQSDRFAKIIMAEGGVVPLLKLMKEGNTQGQENAATAIRLLKLIDSAIILITNSTMRTSELSAHTTRTRAGNPRLCDSCPLLDLRKGY
;
A
#
# COMPACT_ATOMS: atom_id res chain seq x y z
N MET A 1 2.32 16.56 -3.30
CA MET A 1 3.36 15.66 -2.77
C MET A 1 4.78 16.16 -3.01
N LYS A 2 5.22 16.39 -4.26
CA LYS A 2 6.61 16.82 -4.60
C LYS A 2 7.15 18.01 -3.78
N GLN A 3 6.35 19.06 -3.60
CA GLN A 3 6.75 20.23 -2.81
C GLN A 3 7.00 19.88 -1.32
N ARG A 4 6.22 18.99 -0.72
CA ARG A 4 6.39 18.58 0.68
C ARG A 4 7.68 17.80 0.89
N PHE A 5 8.04 16.95 -0.08
CA PHE A 5 9.34 16.28 -0.07
C PHE A 5 10.48 17.28 -0.14
N GLU A 6 10.41 18.28 -1.04
CA GLU A 6 11.42 19.33 -1.16
C GLU A 6 11.58 20.10 0.17
N GLU A 7 10.48 20.49 0.80
CA GLU A 7 10.49 21.17 2.11
C GLU A 7 11.13 20.30 3.21
N SER A 8 10.82 19.00 3.25
CA SER A 8 11.39 18.05 4.20
C SER A 8 12.88 17.81 3.97
N ILE A 9 13.31 17.75 2.70
CA ILE A 9 14.73 17.62 2.32
C ILE A 9 15.50 18.86 2.78
N GLN A 10 14.99 20.05 2.50
CA GLN A 10 15.63 21.31 2.94
C GLN A 10 15.73 21.40 4.45
N LEU A 11 14.71 20.95 5.19
CA LEU A 11 14.76 20.88 6.65
C LEU A 11 15.84 19.90 7.15
N ALA A 12 15.98 18.72 6.52
CA ALA A 12 17.00 17.75 6.87
C ALA A 12 18.41 18.28 6.62
N ASP A 13 18.64 18.90 5.47
CA ASP A 13 19.94 19.51 5.12
C ASP A 13 20.30 20.66 6.08
N ARG A 14 19.31 21.44 6.53
CA ARG A 14 19.50 22.48 7.57
C ARG A 14 19.89 21.88 8.92
N VAL A 15 19.32 20.73 9.31
CA VAL A 15 19.69 20.04 10.55
C VAL A 15 21.14 19.57 10.48
N THR A 16 21.54 18.97 9.35
CA THR A 16 22.91 18.51 9.11
C THR A 16 23.90 19.66 9.26
N LYS A 17 23.65 20.79 8.60
CA LYS A 17 24.50 21.99 8.70
C LYS A 17 24.58 22.55 10.13
N ALA A 18 23.43 22.71 10.80
CA ALA A 18 23.40 23.21 12.17
C ALA A 18 24.14 22.27 13.16
N ALA A 19 24.11 20.96 12.92
CA ALA A 19 24.80 19.99 13.76
C ALA A 19 26.33 20.05 13.60
N GLU A 20 26.83 20.40 12.40
CA GLU A 20 28.26 20.64 12.14
C GLU A 20 28.78 21.85 12.92
N GLU A 21 28.05 22.96 12.90
CA GLU A 21 28.42 24.22 13.55
C GLU A 21 28.48 24.12 15.09
N VAL A 22 27.68 23.24 15.69
CA VAL A 22 27.54 23.08 17.16
C VAL A 22 28.46 21.99 17.74
N SER A 23 29.34 21.41 16.92
CA SER A 23 30.15 20.22 17.23
C SER A 23 31.21 20.39 18.35
N SER A 24 31.45 21.62 18.84
CA SER A 24 32.50 21.92 19.83
C SER A 24 32.23 21.48 21.27
N PHE A 25 30.96 21.32 21.69
CA PHE A 25 30.61 21.10 23.13
C PHE A 25 30.00 19.71 23.44
N LYS A 26 29.49 18.98 22.42
CA LYS A 26 28.92 17.62 22.52
C LYS A 26 29.08 16.87 21.20
N GLN A 27 30.33 16.59 20.83
CA GLN A 27 30.71 16.12 19.51
C GLN A 27 30.03 14.79 19.12
N GLN A 28 29.85 13.89 20.09
CA GLN A 28 29.24 12.58 19.84
C GLN A 28 27.74 12.68 19.56
N GLU A 29 26.95 13.37 20.39
CA GLU A 29 25.50 13.44 20.20
C GLU A 29 25.10 14.33 19.02
N CYS A 30 25.85 15.40 18.75
CA CYS A 30 25.64 16.21 17.55
C CYS A 30 26.03 15.41 16.28
N GLY A 31 27.08 14.59 16.35
CA GLY A 31 27.49 13.71 15.26
C GLY A 31 26.43 12.67 14.91
N ASP A 32 25.76 12.08 15.90
CA ASP A 32 24.68 11.11 15.69
C ASP A 32 23.40 11.74 15.10
N ILE A 33 23.03 12.95 15.54
CA ILE A 33 21.94 13.70 14.91
C ILE A 33 22.30 14.04 13.45
N LYS A 34 23.54 14.46 13.20
CA LYS A 34 24.02 14.78 11.85
C LYS A 34 23.93 13.58 10.91
N SER A 35 24.49 12.43 11.30
CA SER A 35 24.52 11.24 10.44
C SER A 35 23.11 10.74 10.10
N LYS A 36 22.18 10.78 11.06
CA LYS A 36 20.78 10.42 10.85
C LYS A 36 20.04 11.41 9.97
N ALA A 37 20.24 12.72 10.18
CA ALA A 37 19.63 13.75 9.33
C ALA A 37 20.12 13.65 7.88
N ASP A 38 21.41 13.36 7.66
CA ASP A 38 21.99 13.13 6.34
C ASP A 38 21.40 11.88 5.66
N LYS A 39 21.34 10.75 6.37
CA LYS A 39 20.70 9.52 5.88
C LYS A 39 19.22 9.76 5.52
N LEU A 40 18.49 10.48 6.37
CA LEU A 40 17.09 10.82 6.13
C LEU A 40 16.93 11.73 4.90
N SER A 41 17.80 12.72 4.72
CA SER A 41 17.82 13.57 3.51
C SER A 41 18.01 12.73 2.24
N ASN A 42 18.94 11.77 2.26
CA ASN A 42 19.19 10.88 1.12
C ASN A 42 17.99 9.98 0.80
N LEU A 43 17.31 9.43 1.81
CA LEU A 43 16.09 8.64 1.62
C LEU A 43 14.92 9.49 1.12
N LEU A 44 14.75 10.70 1.64
CA LEU A 44 13.72 11.63 1.16
C LEU A 44 13.95 12.04 -0.30
N LYS A 45 15.21 12.22 -0.72
CA LYS A 45 15.57 12.45 -2.13
C LYS A 45 15.17 11.27 -3.01
N GLN A 46 15.45 10.04 -2.57
CA GLN A 46 15.01 8.82 -3.29
C GLN A 46 13.48 8.76 -3.39
N ALA A 47 12.77 9.02 -2.28
CA ALA A 47 11.31 9.01 -2.26
C ALA A 47 10.71 10.12 -3.13
N ALA A 48 11.34 11.30 -3.18
CA ALA A 48 10.92 12.40 -4.05
C ALA A 48 10.99 12.01 -5.54
N MET A 49 11.97 11.21 -5.94
CA MET A 49 12.12 10.72 -7.32
C MET A 49 10.98 9.81 -7.75
N VAL A 50 10.46 8.99 -6.83
CA VAL A 50 9.35 8.04 -7.09
C VAL A 50 8.00 8.57 -6.58
N SER A 51 7.91 9.85 -6.23
CA SER A 51 6.74 10.43 -5.52
C SER A 51 5.40 10.31 -6.24
N THR A 52 5.38 10.07 -7.55
CA THR A 52 4.13 9.82 -8.29
C THR A 52 3.56 8.42 -8.10
N GLU A 53 4.39 7.48 -7.66
CA GLU A 53 4.05 6.06 -7.48
C GLU A 53 3.89 5.69 -6.00
N LEU A 54 4.23 6.61 -5.10
CA LEU A 54 4.11 6.40 -3.66
C LEU A 54 2.66 6.30 -3.20
N TYR A 55 2.44 5.44 -2.22
CA TYR A 55 1.17 5.36 -1.51
C TYR A 55 0.91 6.68 -0.74
N GLU A 56 0.03 7.51 -1.32
CA GLU A 56 -0.14 8.92 -0.94
C GLU A 56 -0.54 9.14 0.53
N GLN A 57 -1.45 8.32 1.08
CA GLN A 57 -1.96 8.53 2.43
C GLN A 57 -0.88 8.33 3.50
N PRO A 58 -0.17 7.18 3.58
CA PRO A 58 0.95 7.03 4.51
C PRO A 58 2.07 8.05 4.26
N ALA A 59 2.36 8.37 2.98
CA ALA A 59 3.42 9.31 2.64
C ALA A 59 3.21 10.69 3.26
N LEU A 60 1.98 11.21 3.25
CA LEU A 60 1.66 12.50 3.84
C LEU A 60 1.84 12.52 5.36
N LEU A 61 1.39 11.46 6.05
CA LEU A 61 1.53 11.36 7.50
C LEU A 61 3.00 11.24 7.92
N ILE A 62 3.77 10.41 7.20
CA ILE A 62 5.20 10.23 7.41
C ILE A 62 5.94 11.56 7.24
N LEU A 63 5.67 12.29 6.15
CA LEU A 63 6.27 13.61 5.91
C LEU A 63 5.94 14.62 7.02
N PHE A 64 4.69 14.67 7.47
CA PHE A 64 4.30 15.55 8.58
C PHE A 64 5.08 15.24 9.87
N GLU A 65 5.25 13.96 10.19
CA GLU A 65 6.00 13.55 11.38
C GLU A 65 7.49 13.87 11.25
N ILE A 66 8.06 13.66 10.06
CA ILE A 66 9.45 14.03 9.75
C ILE A 66 9.68 15.52 9.93
N GLU A 67 8.83 16.37 9.36
CA GLU A 67 8.90 17.82 9.52
C GLU A 67 8.88 18.22 11.01
N ARG A 68 8.03 17.57 11.81
CA ARG A 68 7.94 17.80 13.27
C ARG A 68 9.23 17.42 13.99
N VAL A 69 9.81 16.25 13.69
CA VAL A 69 11.05 15.76 14.30
C VAL A 69 12.24 16.63 13.90
N LEU A 70 12.36 17.01 12.62
CA LEU A 70 13.42 17.86 12.12
C LEU A 70 13.37 19.26 12.75
N ASN A 71 12.20 19.88 12.85
CA ASN A 71 12.05 21.17 13.53
C ASN A 71 12.43 21.09 15.02
N LYS A 72 12.10 19.98 15.69
CA LYS A 72 12.53 19.73 17.07
C LYS A 72 14.05 19.57 17.16
N ALA A 73 14.69 18.90 16.20
CA ALA A 73 16.14 18.78 16.12
C ALA A 73 16.81 20.14 15.89
N LEU A 74 16.30 20.98 14.98
CA LEU A 74 16.79 22.36 14.81
C LEU A 74 16.65 23.15 16.10
N SER A 75 15.50 23.10 16.77
CA SER A 75 15.31 23.80 18.05
C SER A 75 16.31 23.35 19.10
N LEU A 76 16.64 22.05 19.16
CA LEU A 76 17.64 21.50 20.07
C LEU A 76 19.05 22.05 19.79
N LEU A 77 19.41 22.16 18.51
CA LEU A 77 20.73 22.64 18.06
C LEU A 77 20.86 24.16 18.25
N PHE A 78 19.83 24.94 17.92
CA PHE A 78 19.84 26.40 18.09
C PHE A 78 19.63 26.87 19.53
N LYS A 79 18.89 26.14 20.38
CA LYS A 79 18.73 26.50 21.81
C LYS A 79 20.05 26.46 22.59
N LYS A 80 21.09 25.83 22.07
CA LYS A 80 22.46 25.92 22.62
C LYS A 80 23.13 27.28 22.42
N LEU A 81 22.65 28.14 21.50
CA LEU A 81 23.11 29.53 21.43
C LEU A 81 22.57 30.42 22.57
N ILE A 82 21.61 29.92 23.35
CA ILE A 82 20.93 30.68 24.41
C ILE A 82 20.99 29.87 25.71
N PHE A 83 22.17 29.81 26.34
CA PHE A 83 22.43 29.57 27.78
C PHE A 83 21.65 28.47 28.56
N ILE A 84 21.03 27.46 27.93
CA ILE A 84 20.34 26.36 28.63
C ILE A 84 21.16 25.06 28.54
N ILE A 85 21.46 24.44 29.68
CA ILE A 85 22.08 23.11 29.75
C ILE A 85 21.04 22.08 29.29
N ILE A 86 21.10 21.67 28.02
CA ILE A 86 20.24 20.62 27.48
C ILE A 86 20.80 19.24 27.88
N PRO A 87 20.01 18.39 28.57
CA PRO A 87 20.44 17.05 28.97
C PRO A 87 20.76 16.13 27.77
N ALA A 88 21.75 15.25 27.91
CA ALA A 88 22.10 14.25 26.88
C ALA A 88 20.92 13.31 26.54
N SER A 89 20.00 13.09 27.49
CA SER A 89 18.76 12.33 27.25
C SER A 89 17.85 12.95 26.19
N THR A 90 17.85 14.29 26.07
CA THR A 90 17.04 14.98 25.04
C THR A 90 17.63 14.78 23.66
N PHE A 91 18.97 14.82 23.55
CA PHE A 91 19.69 14.47 22.31
C PHE A 91 19.41 13.03 21.89
N ARG A 92 19.55 12.07 22.82
CA ARG A 92 19.24 10.66 22.54
C ARG A 92 17.79 10.44 22.11
N LYS A 93 16.84 11.13 22.74
CA LYS A 93 15.42 11.06 22.35
C LYS A 93 15.20 11.58 20.92
N THR A 94 15.75 12.75 20.59
CA THR A 94 15.64 13.30 19.23
C THR A 94 16.33 12.40 18.20
N SER A 95 17.50 11.86 18.54
CA SER A 95 18.21 10.88 17.71
C SER A 95 17.39 9.62 17.45
N SER A 96 16.75 9.05 18.47
CA SER A 96 15.83 7.91 18.31
C SER A 96 14.60 8.26 17.46
N GLN A 97 14.08 9.48 17.56
CA GLN A 97 12.97 9.93 16.70
C GLN A 97 13.39 10.08 15.24
N LEU A 98 14.63 10.51 14.97
CA LEU A 98 15.19 10.53 13.61
C LEU A 98 15.40 9.11 13.06
N GLU A 99 15.81 8.15 13.89
CA GLU A 99 15.90 6.75 13.48
C GLU A 99 14.53 6.18 13.09
N ASN A 100 13.48 6.49 13.87
CA ASN A 100 12.12 6.10 13.52
C ASN A 100 11.70 6.72 12.17
N SER A 101 12.00 8.01 11.97
CA SER A 101 11.73 8.71 10.70
C SER A 101 12.45 8.08 9.50
N ILE A 102 13.70 7.64 9.69
CA ILE A 102 14.45 6.87 8.68
C ILE A 102 13.69 5.60 8.34
N GLY A 103 13.24 4.87 9.37
CA GLY A 103 12.48 3.64 9.18
C GLY A 103 11.15 3.86 8.44
N ASP A 104 10.44 4.93 8.74
CA ASP A 104 9.19 5.29 8.08
C ASP A 104 9.38 5.51 6.57
N VAL A 105 10.42 6.25 6.17
CA VAL A 105 10.73 6.47 4.74
C VAL A 105 11.26 5.20 4.07
N SER A 106 12.07 4.40 4.77
CA SER A 106 12.55 3.11 4.27
C SER A 106 11.38 2.17 3.96
N TRP A 107 10.40 2.06 4.86
CA TRP A 107 9.17 1.30 4.61
C TRP A 107 8.40 1.85 3.41
N LEU A 108 8.25 3.18 3.30
CA LEU A 108 7.53 3.80 2.18
C LEU A 108 8.18 3.50 0.82
N LEU A 109 9.52 3.50 0.76
CA LEU A 109 10.27 3.12 -0.43
C LEU A 109 10.13 1.62 -0.73
N TYR A 110 10.16 0.77 0.30
CA TYR A 110 9.98 -0.68 0.18
C TYR A 110 8.63 -1.04 -0.42
N ILE A 111 7.52 -0.52 0.11
CA ILE A 111 6.18 -0.86 -0.41
C ILE A 111 5.92 -0.32 -1.82
N SER A 112 6.73 0.66 -2.27
CA SER A 112 6.59 1.31 -3.57
C SER A 112 7.51 0.70 -4.64
N SER A 113 8.49 -0.12 -4.25
CA SER A 113 9.35 -0.82 -5.20
C SER A 113 8.62 -2.05 -5.76
N HIS A 114 8.66 -2.20 -7.08
CA HIS A 114 7.94 -3.26 -7.79
C HIS A 114 8.79 -4.54 -7.99
N ASP A 115 10.03 -4.55 -7.48
CA ASP A 115 10.99 -5.63 -7.72
C ASP A 115 11.54 -6.15 -6.39
N ASN A 116 10.93 -7.25 -5.90
CA ASN A 116 11.26 -7.95 -4.66
C ASN A 116 12.62 -8.70 -4.74
N GLN A 117 13.65 -8.10 -5.32
CA GLN A 117 14.98 -8.74 -5.44
C GLN A 117 16.14 -8.01 -4.78
N TYR A 118 15.94 -6.80 -4.23
CA TYR A 118 17.02 -6.09 -3.55
C TYR A 118 16.53 -5.21 -2.39
N VAL A 119 15.99 -5.81 -1.32
CA VAL A 119 16.17 -5.20 0.01
C VAL A 119 16.35 -6.31 1.04
N GLU A 120 17.62 -6.61 1.30
CA GLU A 120 18.07 -7.26 2.52
C GLU A 120 17.52 -6.46 3.72
N GLU A 121 16.75 -7.12 4.59
CA GLU A 121 16.47 -6.68 5.97
C GLU A 121 15.61 -5.42 6.16
N TYR A 122 14.35 -5.42 5.70
CA TYR A 122 13.31 -4.56 6.30
C TYR A 122 12.07 -5.37 6.67
N LEU A 123 12.12 -6.02 7.84
CA LEU A 123 11.05 -6.84 8.41
C LEU A 123 10.29 -6.02 9.46
N GLY A 124 9.43 -5.09 9.04
CA GLY A 124 8.60 -4.35 10.00
C GLY A 124 7.63 -3.36 9.39
N PHE A 125 6.50 -3.15 10.08
CA PHE A 125 5.62 -2.01 9.84
C PHE A 125 6.35 -0.69 10.10
N PRO A 126 5.93 0.42 9.48
CA PRO A 126 6.61 1.70 9.66
C PRO A 126 6.53 2.10 11.15
N PRO A 127 7.63 2.56 11.78
CA PRO A 127 7.66 2.97 13.18
C PRO A 127 6.50 3.89 13.61
N ILE A 128 5.98 4.75 12.72
CA ILE A 128 4.83 5.62 12.97
C ILE A 128 3.56 4.84 13.38
N SER A 129 3.44 3.58 12.95
CA SER A 129 2.32 2.69 13.26
C SER A 129 2.52 1.87 14.54
N THR A 130 3.63 2.02 15.27
CA THR A 130 3.91 1.22 16.49
C THR A 130 2.78 1.29 17.54
N ASN A 131 2.11 2.44 17.64
CA ASN A 131 1.01 2.63 18.61
C ASN A 131 -0.33 2.08 18.12
N ASP A 132 -0.50 1.90 16.81
CA ASP A 132 -1.69 1.27 16.22
C ASP A 132 -1.26 0.29 15.12
N PRO A 133 -0.75 -0.91 15.47
CA PRO A 133 -0.23 -1.86 14.49
C PRO A 133 -1.26 -2.28 13.42
N MET A 134 -2.55 -2.14 13.72
CA MET A 134 -3.61 -2.42 12.75
C MET A 134 -3.61 -1.45 11.58
N ILE A 135 -3.23 -0.17 11.78
CA ILE A 135 -3.13 0.79 10.67
C ILE A 135 -1.96 0.42 9.74
N GLY A 136 -0.82 0.04 10.32
CA GLY A 136 0.36 -0.42 9.58
C GLY A 136 0.05 -1.67 8.76
N PHE A 137 -0.71 -2.61 9.34
CA PHE A 137 -1.19 -3.78 8.61
C PHE A 137 -2.14 -3.42 7.47
N ILE A 138 -3.11 -2.55 7.70
CA ILE A 138 -4.03 -2.10 6.64
C ILE A 138 -3.26 -1.42 5.50
N TRP A 139 -2.28 -0.58 5.82
CA TRP A 139 -1.45 0.05 4.80
C TRP A 139 -0.67 -0.96 3.96
N ASP A 140 -0.05 -1.94 4.61
CA ASP A 140 0.69 -3.01 3.94
C ASP A 140 -0.21 -3.79 2.95
N GLN A 141 -1.44 -4.10 3.37
CA GLN A 141 -2.40 -4.78 2.50
C GLN A 141 -2.86 -3.89 1.34
N ILE A 142 -3.08 -2.59 1.57
CA ILE A 142 -3.44 -1.65 0.49
C ILE A 142 -2.28 -1.47 -0.49
N ALA A 143 -1.04 -1.40 -0.01
CA ALA A 143 0.13 -1.34 -0.88
C ALA A 143 0.24 -2.62 -1.73
N SER A 144 0.02 -3.78 -1.12
CA SER A 144 -0.01 -5.08 -1.81
C SER A 144 -1.06 -5.13 -2.93
N LEU A 145 -2.20 -4.43 -2.82
CA LEU A 145 -3.18 -4.31 -3.91
C LEU A 145 -2.64 -3.56 -5.13
N CYS A 146 -1.74 -2.60 -4.91
CA CYS A 146 -1.20 -1.70 -5.92
C CYS A 146 0.01 -2.31 -6.65
N THR A 147 0.97 -2.85 -5.89
CA THR A 147 2.30 -3.23 -6.38
C THR A 147 2.55 -4.75 -6.37
N GLY A 148 1.71 -5.53 -5.69
CA GLY A 148 1.90 -6.97 -5.54
C GLY A 148 1.68 -7.79 -6.83
N LYS A 149 2.10 -9.06 -6.81
CA LYS A 149 1.78 -10.01 -7.88
C LYS A 149 0.28 -10.32 -7.89
N PRO A 150 -0.30 -10.87 -8.97
CA PRO A 150 -1.73 -11.18 -9.03
C PRO A 150 -2.27 -11.99 -7.84
N GLU A 151 -1.48 -12.94 -7.33
CA GLU A 151 -1.81 -13.75 -6.14
C GLU A 151 -1.80 -12.90 -4.86
N ASP A 152 -0.76 -12.10 -4.64
CA ASP A 152 -0.63 -11.21 -3.48
C ASP A 152 -1.76 -10.19 -3.45
N ARG A 153 -2.09 -9.58 -4.61
CA ARG A 153 -3.22 -8.65 -4.75
C ARG A 153 -4.55 -9.32 -4.40
N SER A 154 -4.75 -10.56 -4.83
CA SER A 154 -5.96 -11.32 -4.53
C SER A 154 -6.06 -11.64 -3.04
N ASN A 155 -4.94 -12.02 -2.41
CA ASN A 155 -4.87 -12.31 -0.99
C ASN A 155 -5.07 -11.05 -0.14
N ALA A 156 -4.45 -9.92 -0.52
CA ALA A 156 -4.63 -8.64 0.15
C ALA A 156 -6.10 -8.19 0.14
N ALA A 157 -6.80 -8.36 -1.00
CA ALA A 157 -8.22 -8.07 -1.09
C ALA A 157 -9.07 -8.96 -0.15
N LEU A 158 -8.71 -10.24 -0.03
CA LEU A 158 -9.37 -11.16 0.91
C LEU A 158 -9.16 -10.71 2.35
N ILE A 159 -7.93 -10.36 2.74
CA ILE A 159 -7.60 -9.91 4.09
C ILE A 159 -8.38 -8.64 4.43
N LEU A 160 -8.42 -7.67 3.52
CA LEU A 160 -9.19 -6.43 3.72
C LEU A 160 -10.69 -6.70 3.82
N ALA A 161 -11.24 -7.65 3.05
CA ALA A 161 -12.62 -8.09 3.19
C ALA A 161 -12.88 -8.70 4.58
N LEU A 162 -11.99 -9.57 5.06
CA LEU A 162 -12.12 -10.18 6.40
C LEU A 162 -12.09 -9.11 7.50
N LEU A 163 -11.19 -8.13 7.43
CA LEU A 163 -11.14 -7.02 8.37
C LEU A 163 -12.43 -6.19 8.36
N ALA A 164 -12.92 -5.83 7.16
CA ALA A 164 -14.16 -5.08 7.02
C ALA A 164 -15.38 -5.87 7.55
N HIS A 165 -15.39 -7.19 7.39
CA HIS A 165 -16.44 -8.05 7.92
C HIS A 165 -16.45 -8.11 9.45
N GLN A 166 -15.26 -8.13 10.07
CA GLN A 166 -15.11 -8.22 11.52
C GLN A 166 -15.57 -6.96 12.26
N SER A 167 -15.38 -5.77 11.67
CA SER A 167 -15.73 -4.53 12.33
C SER A 167 -15.97 -3.36 11.37
N ASP A 168 -17.07 -2.63 11.60
CA ASP A 168 -17.34 -1.34 10.97
C ASP A 168 -16.21 -0.31 11.23
N ARG A 169 -15.44 -0.46 12.32
CA ARG A 169 -14.25 0.37 12.57
C ARG A 169 -13.18 0.14 11.51
N PHE A 170 -12.87 -1.12 11.19
CA PHE A 170 -11.86 -1.44 10.19
C PHE A 170 -12.32 -1.07 8.79
N ALA A 171 -13.59 -1.27 8.46
CA ALA A 171 -14.15 -0.79 7.20
C ALA A 171 -13.92 0.72 7.00
N LYS A 172 -14.17 1.52 8.05
CA LYS A 172 -13.91 2.97 8.02
C LYS A 172 -12.43 3.32 7.82
N ILE A 173 -11.52 2.60 8.49
CA ILE A 173 -10.08 2.83 8.34
C ILE A 173 -9.64 2.48 6.91
N ILE A 174 -10.03 1.32 6.38
CA ILE A 174 -9.68 0.92 5.01
C ILE A 174 -10.13 1.98 3.99
N MET A 175 -11.32 2.57 4.18
CA MET A 175 -11.79 3.66 3.32
C MET A 175 -10.97 4.94 3.51
N ALA A 176 -10.69 5.34 4.75
CA ALA A 176 -9.94 6.56 5.06
C ALA A 176 -8.49 6.49 4.55
N GLU A 177 -7.87 5.31 4.62
CA GLU A 177 -6.51 5.09 4.12
C GLU A 177 -6.45 4.90 2.60
N GLY A 178 -7.57 5.01 1.88
CA GLY A 178 -7.56 5.00 0.41
C GLY A 178 -7.62 3.62 -0.23
N GLY A 179 -8.03 2.58 0.49
CA GLY A 179 -8.13 1.21 -0.02
C GLY A 179 -9.18 1.01 -1.12
N VAL A 180 -10.15 1.93 -1.26
CA VAL A 180 -11.26 1.80 -2.21
C VAL A 180 -10.78 1.81 -3.68
N VAL A 181 -9.89 2.74 -4.03
CA VAL A 181 -9.44 2.90 -5.43
C VAL A 181 -8.67 1.66 -5.92
N PRO A 182 -7.68 1.12 -5.16
CA PRO A 182 -7.00 -0.13 -5.52
C PRO A 182 -7.94 -1.33 -5.61
N LEU A 183 -8.93 -1.43 -4.71
CA LEU A 183 -9.94 -2.49 -4.76
C LEU A 183 -10.80 -2.40 -6.04
N LEU A 184 -11.28 -1.21 -6.41
CA LEU A 184 -12.04 -1.02 -7.66
C LEU A 184 -11.21 -1.38 -8.90
N LYS A 185 -9.92 -0.99 -8.91
CA LYS A 185 -8.99 -1.36 -9.99
C LYS A 185 -8.80 -2.88 -10.06
N LEU A 186 -8.57 -3.55 -8.93
CA LEU A 186 -8.44 -5.00 -8.87
C LEU A 186 -9.74 -5.71 -9.30
N MET A 187 -10.90 -5.17 -8.95
CA MET A 187 -12.19 -5.70 -9.37
C MET A 187 -12.34 -5.71 -10.90
N LYS A 188 -11.76 -4.72 -11.59
CA LYS A 188 -11.81 -4.58 -13.06
C LYS A 188 -10.72 -5.37 -13.80
N GLU A 189 -9.51 -5.40 -13.24
CA GLU A 189 -8.29 -5.83 -13.94
C GLU A 189 -7.63 -7.06 -13.31
N GLY A 190 -8.11 -7.53 -12.16
CA GLY A 190 -7.57 -8.68 -11.45
C GLY A 190 -7.83 -10.01 -12.15
N ASN A 191 -7.16 -11.06 -11.67
CA ASN A 191 -7.54 -12.43 -11.99
C ASN A 191 -8.91 -12.76 -11.33
N THR A 192 -9.52 -13.90 -11.67
CA THR A 192 -10.86 -14.28 -11.19
C THR A 192 -11.00 -14.15 -9.66
N GLN A 193 -10.05 -14.70 -8.91
CA GLN A 193 -10.06 -14.67 -7.45
C GLN A 193 -9.92 -13.24 -6.91
N GLY A 194 -9.03 -12.43 -7.47
CA GLY A 194 -8.85 -11.04 -7.09
C GLY A 194 -10.09 -10.19 -7.37
N GLN A 195 -10.80 -10.45 -8.47
CA GLN A 195 -12.05 -9.77 -8.79
C GLN A 195 -13.16 -10.09 -7.77
N GLU A 196 -13.32 -11.37 -7.43
CA GLU A 196 -14.31 -11.83 -6.44
C GLU A 196 -14.01 -11.29 -5.03
N ASN A 197 -12.75 -11.35 -4.62
CA ASN A 197 -12.31 -10.83 -3.32
C ASN A 197 -12.49 -9.31 -3.24
N ALA A 198 -12.12 -8.59 -4.30
CA ALA A 198 -12.30 -7.14 -4.37
C ALA A 198 -13.79 -6.75 -4.33
N ALA A 199 -14.65 -7.44 -5.09
CA ALA A 199 -16.09 -7.22 -5.04
C ALA A 199 -16.66 -7.47 -3.64
N THR A 200 -16.19 -8.52 -2.97
CA THR A 200 -16.57 -8.84 -1.59
C THR A 200 -16.15 -7.74 -0.62
N ALA A 201 -14.90 -7.25 -0.72
CA ALA A 201 -14.40 -6.15 0.09
C ALA A 201 -15.24 -4.89 -0.11
N ILE A 202 -15.47 -4.45 -1.36
CA ILE A 202 -16.28 -3.25 -1.68
C ILE A 202 -17.70 -3.35 -1.12
N ARG A 203 -18.33 -4.54 -1.21
CA ARG A 203 -19.64 -4.79 -0.61
C ARG A 203 -19.62 -4.63 0.91
N LEU A 204 -18.59 -5.16 1.57
CA LEU A 204 -18.44 -5.08 3.04
C LEU A 204 -18.11 -3.66 3.51
N LEU A 205 -17.47 -2.85 2.67
CA LEU A 205 -17.29 -1.41 2.89
C LEU A 205 -18.60 -0.61 2.74
N LYS A 206 -19.72 -1.28 2.43
CA LYS A 206 -21.06 -0.69 2.23
C LYS A 206 -21.10 0.33 1.07
N LEU A 207 -20.21 0.21 0.09
CA LEU A 207 -20.13 1.06 -1.10
C LEU A 207 -21.03 0.54 -2.24
N ILE A 208 -22.26 0.14 -1.89
CA ILE A 208 -23.16 -0.69 -2.70
C ILE A 208 -23.43 -0.09 -4.10
N ASP A 209 -23.34 1.23 -4.26
CA ASP A 209 -23.54 1.91 -5.54
C ASP A 209 -22.38 1.72 -6.55
N SER A 210 -21.16 1.39 -6.08
CA SER A 210 -19.99 1.20 -6.95
C SER A 210 -19.85 -0.24 -7.50
N ALA A 211 -20.38 -1.23 -6.79
CA ALA A 211 -20.26 -2.65 -7.14
C ALA A 211 -21.28 -3.11 -8.19
N ILE A 212 -22.48 -2.49 -8.23
CA ILE A 212 -23.57 -2.90 -9.11
C ILE A 212 -23.16 -2.83 -10.60
N ILE A 213 -22.40 -1.80 -11.00
CA ILE A 213 -21.99 -1.62 -12.40
C ILE A 213 -21.02 -2.71 -12.87
N LEU A 214 -20.19 -3.27 -11.98
CA LEU A 214 -19.19 -4.26 -12.37
C LEU A 214 -19.72 -5.70 -12.28
N ILE A 215 -20.54 -6.00 -11.26
CA ILE A 215 -21.17 -7.33 -11.11
C ILE A 215 -22.07 -7.61 -12.32
N THR A 216 -22.82 -6.63 -12.83
CA THR A 216 -23.58 -6.84 -14.08
C THR A 216 -22.69 -7.22 -15.27
N ASN A 217 -21.48 -6.66 -15.38
CA ASN A 217 -20.59 -6.93 -16.51
C ASN A 217 -19.82 -8.25 -16.43
N SER A 218 -19.53 -8.75 -15.22
CA SER A 218 -18.95 -10.08 -15.01
C SER A 218 -20.01 -11.17 -15.09
N THR A 219 -21.22 -10.93 -14.56
CA THR A 219 -22.36 -11.86 -14.66
C THR A 219 -22.90 -11.97 -16.10
N MET A 220 -22.86 -10.88 -16.88
CA MET A 220 -23.17 -10.93 -18.32
C MET A 220 -22.16 -11.80 -19.08
N ARG A 221 -20.85 -11.65 -18.81
CA ARG A 221 -19.80 -12.46 -19.47
C ARG A 221 -19.88 -13.96 -19.14
N THR A 222 -20.25 -14.32 -17.91
CA THR A 222 -20.45 -15.75 -17.55
C THR A 222 -21.72 -16.33 -18.16
N SER A 223 -22.77 -15.52 -18.35
CA SER A 223 -23.99 -15.93 -19.05
C SER A 223 -23.78 -16.12 -20.56
N GLU A 224 -22.95 -15.31 -21.21
CA GLU A 224 -22.61 -15.45 -22.63
C GLU A 224 -21.77 -16.70 -22.92
N LEU A 225 -20.82 -17.02 -22.03
CA LEU A 225 -20.02 -18.26 -22.13
C LEU A 225 -20.88 -19.52 -21.92
N SER A 226 -21.82 -19.49 -20.97
CA SER A 226 -22.77 -20.60 -20.76
C SER A 226 -23.74 -20.79 -21.93
N ALA A 227 -24.20 -19.69 -22.54
CA ALA A 227 -25.09 -19.71 -23.70
C ALA A 227 -24.39 -20.17 -25.00
N HIS A 228 -23.10 -19.89 -25.18
CA HIS A 228 -22.35 -20.34 -26.36
C HIS A 228 -22.01 -21.85 -26.30
N THR A 229 -21.77 -22.41 -25.12
CA THR A 229 -21.54 -23.85 -24.94
C THR A 229 -22.82 -24.69 -25.10
N THR A 230 -24.00 -24.14 -24.76
CA THR A 230 -25.27 -24.82 -25.00
C THR A 230 -25.73 -24.74 -26.46
N ARG A 231 -25.37 -23.68 -27.21
CA ARG A 231 -25.72 -23.57 -28.64
C ARG A 231 -24.85 -24.43 -29.57
N THR A 232 -23.62 -24.79 -29.18
CA THR A 232 -22.75 -25.71 -29.95
C THR A 232 -23.03 -27.19 -29.71
N ARG A 233 -23.80 -27.56 -28.67
CA ARG A 233 -24.18 -28.97 -28.40
C ARG A 233 -25.53 -29.39 -29.01
N ALA A 234 -26.28 -28.46 -29.61
CA ALA A 234 -27.62 -28.70 -30.16
C ALA A 234 -27.70 -28.55 -31.69
N GLY A 235 -26.60 -28.70 -32.42
CA GLY A 235 -26.55 -28.47 -33.86
C GLY A 235 -25.64 -29.43 -34.62
N ASN A 236 -25.96 -30.73 -34.64
CA ASN A 236 -25.60 -31.59 -35.77
C ASN A 236 -26.50 -32.84 -35.88
N PRO A 237 -27.59 -32.82 -36.67
CA PRO A 237 -28.26 -34.02 -37.12
C PRO A 237 -27.90 -34.30 -38.59
N ARG A 238 -27.20 -35.43 -38.85
CA ARG A 238 -27.00 -36.19 -40.12
C ARG A 238 -25.65 -36.91 -40.01
N LEU A 239 -25.44 -38.19 -40.35
CA LEU A 239 -26.18 -39.19 -41.10
C LEU A 239 -25.88 -40.58 -40.49
N CYS A 240 -26.87 -41.47 -40.43
CA CYS A 240 -26.64 -42.91 -40.50
C CYS A 240 -27.74 -43.51 -41.39
N ASP A 241 -27.51 -43.48 -42.70
CA ASP A 241 -28.19 -44.35 -43.67
C ASP A 241 -27.28 -45.57 -43.89
N SER A 242 -27.74 -46.77 -43.51
CA SER A 242 -27.46 -48.05 -44.18
C SER A 242 -28.25 -49.19 -43.51
N CYS A 243 -29.31 -49.61 -44.20
CA CYS A 243 -30.13 -50.85 -44.17
C CYS A 243 -29.35 -52.18 -43.93
N PRO A 244 -30.00 -53.35 -43.67
CA PRO A 244 -31.26 -53.77 -44.31
C PRO A 244 -32.25 -54.70 -43.54
N LEU A 245 -33.46 -54.80 -44.13
CA LEU A 245 -34.37 -55.96 -44.19
C LEU A 245 -34.96 -56.53 -42.88
N LEU A 246 -36.25 -56.27 -42.66
CA LEU A 246 -37.27 -57.33 -42.69
C LEU A 246 -38.68 -56.73 -42.87
N ASP A 247 -39.32 -57.30 -43.87
CA ASP A 247 -40.62 -57.04 -44.46
C ASP A 247 -41.77 -57.52 -43.56
N LEU A 248 -43.00 -57.22 -43.99
CA LEU A 248 -44.31 -57.74 -43.55
C LEU A 248 -45.10 -56.91 -42.52
N ARG A 249 -46.01 -56.10 -43.07
CA ARG A 249 -47.28 -55.74 -42.43
C ARG A 249 -48.46 -56.14 -43.35
N LYS A 250 -49.28 -57.06 -42.84
CA LYS A 250 -50.75 -57.23 -43.00
C LYS A 250 -51.37 -57.63 -44.37
N GLY A 251 -51.95 -58.83 -44.39
CA GLY A 251 -53.41 -59.07 -44.45
C GLY A 251 -54.11 -59.18 -45.81
N TYR A 252 -54.50 -60.40 -46.19
CA TYR A 252 -55.83 -60.86 -46.63
C TYR A 252 -55.87 -62.40 -46.55
#